data_AF-A0A4R4E5A7-F1
#
_entry.id   AF-A0A4R4E5A7-F1
#
_cell.length_a   1.000
_cell.length_b   1.000
_cell.length_c   1.000
_cell.angle_alpha   90.00
_cell.angle_beta   90.00
_cell.angle_gamma   90.00
#
_symmetry.space_group_name_H-M   'P 1'
#
loop_
_entity.id
_entity.type
_entity.pdbx_description
1 polymer ?
#
loop_
_entity_poly.entity_id
_entity_poly.type
_entity_poly.pdbx_seq_one_letter_code
_entity_poly.pdbx_strand_id
1 'polypeptide(L)'
;MKFHHLLLLLPVVSVLADCKSKECSKKISCPAYEPGVLEAWFPYNANDRLQFRNASGQVRTVTLRTEQTTGPYESRNGTDCQAVRALVSLETGARGLPLAVFSLEQLRSGTDGFRDQSVSIRMDSIHGSIYGVQDAGFAGAELGGPFTPPQTVASLTLNGQTFTNVRAFQRDTGNYHFPGFQRLFVARNKGVVAFSFYPDDSLWVLQ
;
A
#
# COMPACT_ATOMS: atom_id res chain seq x y z
N MET A 1 -67.31 14.60 -64.30
CA MET A 1 -66.07 14.88 -63.55
C MET A 1 -66.27 14.42 -62.11
N LYS A 2 -65.65 13.29 -61.72
CA LYS A 2 -65.61 12.78 -60.35
C LYS A 2 -64.15 12.43 -60.05
N PHE A 3 -63.52 13.20 -59.17
CA PHE A 3 -62.20 12.91 -58.62
C PHE A 3 -62.34 11.75 -57.62
N HIS A 4 -61.60 10.66 -57.82
CA HIS A 4 -61.38 9.65 -56.79
C HIS A 4 -59.98 9.89 -56.20
N HIS A 5 -59.96 10.23 -54.91
CA HIS A 5 -58.74 10.41 -54.14
C HIS A 5 -58.05 9.06 -53.92
N LEU A 6 -56.82 9.00 -54.42
CA LEU A 6 -55.83 7.97 -54.20
C LEU A 6 -55.30 8.10 -52.75
N LEU A 7 -55.67 7.18 -51.86
CA LEU A 7 -55.13 7.13 -50.50
C LEU A 7 -53.89 6.21 -50.51
N LEU A 8 -52.69 6.80 -50.53
CA LEU A 8 -51.43 6.10 -50.30
C LEU A 8 -51.30 5.77 -48.81
N LEU A 9 -51.34 4.48 -48.47
CA LEU A 9 -50.94 3.96 -47.16
C LEU A 9 -49.42 3.77 -47.16
N LEU A 10 -48.70 4.68 -46.51
CA LEU A 10 -47.28 4.53 -46.18
C LEU A 10 -47.15 3.56 -44.98
N PRO A 11 -46.31 2.50 -45.05
CA PRO A 11 -45.98 1.73 -43.87
C PRO A 11 -45.05 2.56 -42.97
N VAL A 12 -45.50 2.84 -41.75
CA VAL A 12 -44.67 3.33 -40.65
C VAL A 12 -43.71 2.19 -40.26
N VAL A 13 -42.51 2.20 -40.86
CA VAL A 13 -41.42 1.33 -40.42
C VAL A 13 -40.90 1.91 -39.11
N SER A 14 -41.38 1.36 -38.01
CA SER A 14 -40.85 1.58 -36.67
C SER A 14 -39.42 1.05 -36.62
N VAL A 15 -38.44 1.91 -36.87
CA VAL A 15 -37.03 1.64 -36.56
C VAL A 15 -36.92 1.68 -35.04
N LEU A 16 -37.18 0.53 -34.40
CA LEU A 16 -36.72 0.27 -33.05
C LEU A 16 -35.20 0.34 -33.09
N ALA A 17 -34.66 1.48 -32.68
CA ALA A 17 -33.24 1.62 -32.38
C ALA A 17 -32.92 0.61 -31.27
N ASP A 18 -32.26 -0.46 -31.67
CA ASP A 18 -31.81 -1.55 -30.83
C ASP A 18 -30.68 -1.05 -29.92
N CYS A 19 -31.05 -0.34 -28.85
CA CYS A 19 -30.16 -0.02 -27.74
C CYS A 19 -30.18 -1.17 -26.71
N LYS A 20 -29.92 -2.41 -27.13
CA LYS A 20 -29.78 -3.55 -26.22
C LYS A 20 -28.47 -4.30 -26.48
N SER A 21 -27.35 -3.68 -26.10
CA SER A 21 -26.10 -4.39 -25.72
C SER A 21 -24.85 -3.50 -25.59
N LYS A 22 -24.98 -2.18 -25.40
CA LYS A 22 -23.83 -1.41 -24.89
C LYS A 22 -23.86 -1.47 -23.38
N GLU A 23 -23.03 -2.37 -22.84
CA GLU A 23 -22.52 -2.40 -21.48
C GLU A 23 -22.50 -0.99 -20.86
N CYS A 24 -23.56 -0.64 -20.14
CA CYS A 24 -23.55 0.48 -19.21
C CYS A 24 -22.73 0.05 -17.99
N SER A 25 -21.44 -0.24 -18.18
CA SER A 25 -20.51 -0.38 -17.07
C SER A 25 -20.49 0.98 -16.38
N LYS A 26 -21.19 1.11 -15.25
CA LYS A 26 -21.26 2.36 -14.49
C LYS A 26 -19.84 2.73 -14.11
N LYS A 27 -19.27 3.71 -14.82
CA LYS A 27 -17.96 4.22 -14.47
C LYS A 27 -18.06 4.94 -13.14
N ILE A 28 -17.11 4.66 -12.26
CA ILE A 28 -16.95 5.41 -11.00
C ILE A 28 -15.69 6.25 -11.10
N SER A 29 -15.76 7.48 -10.57
CA SER A 29 -14.59 8.35 -10.44
C SER A 29 -13.76 7.91 -9.24
N CYS A 30 -12.51 7.54 -9.49
CA CYS A 30 -11.54 7.16 -8.50
C CYS A 30 -10.58 8.31 -8.23
N PRO A 31 -10.47 8.77 -6.97
CA PRO A 31 -9.56 9.85 -6.61
C PRO A 31 -8.11 9.40 -6.77
N ALA A 32 -7.22 10.40 -6.83
CA ALA A 32 -5.79 10.17 -6.76
C ALA A 32 -5.38 9.61 -5.39
N TYR A 33 -4.12 9.18 -5.27
CA TYR A 33 -3.52 8.96 -3.97
C TYR A 33 -3.46 10.28 -3.19
N GLU A 34 -3.96 10.27 -1.96
CA GLU A 34 -3.98 11.44 -1.10
C GLU A 34 -3.06 11.22 0.11
N PRO A 35 -2.12 12.15 0.38
CA PRO A 35 -1.37 12.18 1.63
C PRO A 35 -2.31 12.19 2.83
N GLY A 36 -1.93 11.51 3.90
CA GLY A 36 -2.77 11.38 5.08
C GLY A 36 -2.10 10.53 6.14
N VAL A 37 -2.88 9.71 6.84
CA VAL A 37 -2.37 8.89 7.93
C VAL A 37 -1.28 7.89 7.50
N LEU A 38 -1.33 7.41 6.25
CA LEU A 38 -0.25 6.58 5.69
C LEU A 38 1.09 7.32 5.68
N GLU A 39 1.11 8.58 5.26
CA GLU A 39 2.34 9.40 5.28
C GLU A 39 2.68 9.90 6.69
N ALA A 40 1.70 10.06 7.57
CA ALA A 40 1.98 10.32 8.98
C ALA A 40 2.75 9.16 9.63
N TRP A 41 2.55 7.91 9.18
CA TRP A 41 3.33 6.77 9.63
C TRP A 41 4.60 6.53 8.79
N PHE A 42 4.56 6.76 7.48
CA PHE A 42 5.65 6.53 6.53
C PHE A 42 5.93 7.78 5.69
N PRO A 43 6.55 8.82 6.26
CA PRO A 43 6.72 10.14 5.62
C PRO A 43 7.88 10.16 4.61
N TYR A 44 7.99 9.12 3.78
CA TYR A 44 9.08 8.99 2.83
C TYR A 44 8.82 9.78 1.54
N ASN A 45 9.89 10.30 0.97
CA ASN A 45 9.92 11.04 -0.27
C ASN A 45 10.96 10.48 -1.23
N ALA A 46 10.86 10.90 -2.50
CA ALA A 46 11.91 10.63 -3.47
C ALA A 46 13.21 11.30 -3.02
N ASN A 47 14.31 10.60 -3.22
CA ASN A 47 15.68 10.94 -2.82
C ASN A 47 15.95 10.91 -1.31
N ASP A 48 14.98 10.52 -0.47
CA ASP A 48 15.25 10.24 0.94
C ASP A 48 16.29 9.14 1.06
N ARG A 49 17.21 9.32 2.00
CA ARG A 49 18.28 8.37 2.30
C ARG A 49 18.12 7.83 3.72
N LEU A 50 17.67 6.59 3.83
CA LEU A 50 17.54 5.88 5.09
C LEU A 50 18.83 5.10 5.37
N GLN A 51 19.41 5.27 6.55
CA GLN A 51 20.61 4.53 6.95
C GLN A 51 20.29 3.67 8.16
N PHE A 52 20.50 2.36 8.03
CA PHE A 52 20.32 1.41 9.11
C PHE A 52 21.67 0.85 9.53
N ARG A 53 21.94 0.81 10.83
CA ARG A 53 23.16 0.25 11.41
C ARG A 53 22.84 -0.92 12.32
N ASN A 54 23.61 -1.99 12.23
CA ASN A 54 23.53 -3.11 13.16
C ASN A 54 24.61 -3.05 14.25
N ALA A 55 24.55 -3.98 15.22
CA ALA A 55 25.49 -4.03 16.34
C ALA A 55 26.97 -4.26 15.91
N SER A 56 27.20 -4.88 14.75
CA SER A 56 28.55 -5.07 14.19
C SER A 56 29.13 -3.81 13.53
N GLY A 57 28.37 -2.71 13.49
CA GLY A 57 28.76 -1.46 12.85
C GLY A 57 28.54 -1.44 11.34
N GLN A 58 27.99 -2.51 10.74
CA GLN A 58 27.63 -2.52 9.33
C GLN A 58 26.49 -1.52 9.08
N VAL A 59 26.56 -0.83 7.95
CA VAL A 59 25.56 0.16 7.53
C VAL A 59 24.90 -0.29 6.23
N ARG A 60 23.57 -0.29 6.22
CA ARG A 60 22.74 -0.42 5.02
C ARG A 60 22.16 0.95 4.69
N THR A 61 22.46 1.46 3.49
CA THR A 61 21.84 2.66 2.95
C THR A 61 20.72 2.26 2.00
N VAL A 62 19.59 2.95 2.09
CA VAL A 62 18.45 2.85 1.20
C VAL A 62 18.14 4.25 0.69
N THR A 63 18.42 4.53 -0.58
CA THR A 63 18.00 5.76 -1.24
C THR A 63 16.74 5.50 -2.05
N LEU A 64 15.68 6.23 -1.74
CA LEU A 64 14.35 6.01 -2.33
C LEU A 64 14.17 6.79 -3.62
N ARG A 65 13.43 6.22 -4.57
CA ARG A 65 12.81 6.93 -5.69
C ARG A 65 11.33 6.60 -5.75
N THR A 66 10.52 7.52 -6.25
CA THR A 66 9.13 7.23 -6.55
C THR A 66 9.07 6.32 -7.77
N GLU A 67 8.45 5.15 -7.61
CA GLU A 67 8.13 4.24 -8.71
C GLU A 67 6.74 4.57 -9.28
N GLN A 68 5.79 4.82 -8.39
CA GLN A 68 4.39 5.05 -8.77
C GLN A 68 3.72 6.04 -7.82
N THR A 69 2.85 6.87 -8.36
CA THR A 69 1.82 7.59 -7.60
C THR A 69 0.57 7.65 -8.46
N THR A 70 -0.52 7.05 -7.98
CA THR A 70 -1.78 6.97 -8.73
C THR A 70 -2.44 8.35 -8.81
N GLY A 71 -2.64 8.85 -10.02
CA GLY A 71 -3.50 10.00 -10.30
C GLY A 71 -5.00 9.63 -10.32
N PRO A 72 -5.91 10.59 -10.49
CA PRO A 72 -7.34 10.29 -10.60
C PRO A 72 -7.64 9.51 -11.88
N TYR A 73 -8.60 8.58 -11.81
CA TYR A 73 -8.97 7.73 -12.96
C TYR A 73 -10.44 7.28 -12.90
N GLU A 74 -10.94 6.65 -13.98
CA GLU A 74 -12.29 6.05 -14.01
C GLU A 74 -12.21 4.52 -13.97
N SER A 75 -12.87 3.90 -12.99
CA SER A 75 -12.99 2.43 -12.93
C SER A 75 -14.25 1.96 -13.65
N ARG A 76 -14.10 1.01 -14.57
CA ARG A 76 -15.22 0.42 -15.33
C ARG A 76 -15.95 -0.70 -14.58
N ASN A 77 -15.32 -1.28 -13.56
CA ASN A 77 -15.87 -2.41 -12.80
C ASN A 77 -16.70 -1.97 -11.58
N GLY A 78 -16.91 -0.67 -11.39
CA GLY A 78 -18.07 -0.12 -10.69
C GLY A 78 -18.11 -0.23 -9.16
N THR A 79 -17.17 -0.91 -8.51
CA THR A 79 -17.22 -1.07 -7.05
C THR A 79 -16.04 -0.49 -6.30
N ASP A 80 -14.81 -0.68 -6.79
CA ASP A 80 -13.62 -0.36 -5.98
C ASP A 80 -12.60 0.53 -6.71
N CYS A 81 -12.03 1.45 -5.93
CA CYS A 81 -10.94 2.33 -6.32
C CYS A 81 -9.70 2.00 -5.48
N GLN A 82 -8.55 1.89 -6.13
CA GLN A 82 -7.28 1.68 -5.49
C GLN A 82 -6.36 2.83 -5.87
N ALA A 83 -5.82 3.52 -4.87
CA ALA A 83 -4.80 4.53 -5.05
C ALA A 83 -3.52 4.09 -4.33
N VAL A 84 -2.38 4.21 -5.01
CA VAL A 84 -1.10 3.69 -4.53
C VAL A 84 -0.03 4.76 -4.68
N ARG A 85 0.84 4.85 -3.67
CA ARG A 85 2.14 5.51 -3.77
C ARG A 85 3.22 4.51 -3.42
N ALA A 86 4.12 4.24 -4.36
CA ALA A 86 5.19 3.28 -4.16
C ALA A 86 6.56 3.97 -4.26
N LEU A 87 7.38 3.74 -3.23
CA LEU A 87 8.80 4.12 -3.20
C LEU A 87 9.66 2.87 -3.24
N VAL A 88 10.68 2.88 -4.10
CA VAL A 88 11.62 1.76 -4.26
C VAL A 88 13.04 2.26 -4.05
N SER A 89 13.91 1.41 -3.53
CA SER A 89 15.32 1.74 -3.38
C SER A 89 16.05 1.76 -4.73
N LEU A 90 17.08 2.61 -4.82
CA LEU A 90 18.05 2.59 -5.91
C LEU A 90 19.03 1.43 -5.76
N GLU A 91 19.35 1.07 -4.51
CA GLU A 91 20.22 -0.05 -4.19
C GLU A 91 19.52 -1.37 -4.47
N THR A 92 20.29 -2.35 -4.94
CA THR A 92 19.84 -3.73 -5.15
C THR A 92 20.28 -4.61 -3.98
N GLY A 93 19.35 -5.38 -3.45
CA GLY A 93 19.60 -6.46 -2.49
C GLY A 93 19.85 -7.80 -3.18
N ALA A 94 19.50 -8.87 -2.50
CA ALA A 94 19.64 -10.23 -3.00
C ALA A 94 18.85 -10.44 -4.30
N ARG A 95 19.42 -11.28 -5.19
CA ARG A 95 18.78 -11.70 -6.46
C ARG A 95 18.47 -10.53 -7.42
N GLY A 96 19.17 -9.40 -7.28
CA GLY A 96 19.00 -8.23 -8.15
C GLY A 96 17.71 -7.45 -7.93
N LEU A 97 16.98 -7.72 -6.86
CA LEU A 97 15.77 -6.99 -6.49
C LEU A 97 16.11 -5.70 -5.75
N PRO A 98 15.30 -4.62 -5.83
CA PRO A 98 15.49 -3.45 -4.97
C PRO A 98 15.60 -3.82 -3.48
N LEU A 99 16.62 -3.30 -2.80
CA LEU A 99 16.87 -3.49 -1.38
C LEU A 99 15.68 -3.09 -0.49
N ALA A 100 14.87 -2.11 -0.88
CA ALA A 100 13.65 -1.76 -0.16
C ALA A 100 12.51 -1.38 -1.12
N VAL A 101 11.28 -1.70 -0.71
CA VAL A 101 10.05 -1.22 -1.35
C VAL A 101 9.05 -0.86 -0.27
N PHE A 102 8.43 0.31 -0.39
CA PHE A 102 7.33 0.76 0.45
C PHE A 102 6.15 1.11 -0.47
N SER A 103 5.08 0.31 -0.43
CA SER A 103 3.83 0.57 -1.18
C SER A 103 2.76 1.01 -0.20
N LEU A 104 2.32 2.25 -0.28
CA LEU A 104 1.27 2.84 0.56
C LEU A 104 -0.03 2.78 -0.25
N GLU A 105 -1.02 2.03 0.23
CA GLU A 105 -2.21 1.70 -0.53
C GLU A 105 -3.48 2.17 0.19
N GLN A 106 -4.38 2.77 -0.59
CA GLN A 106 -5.69 3.24 -0.15
C GLN A 106 -6.76 2.56 -1.00
N LEU A 107 -7.66 1.85 -0.34
CA LEU A 107 -8.77 1.13 -0.96
C LEU A 107 -10.09 1.79 -0.56
N ARG A 108 -10.90 2.07 -1.58
CA ARG A 108 -12.22 2.66 -1.45
C ARG A 108 -13.23 1.72 -2.11
N SER A 109 -14.26 1.37 -1.36
CA SER A 109 -15.42 0.66 -1.89
C SER A 109 -16.62 1.58 -1.96
N GLY A 110 -17.23 1.68 -3.13
CA GLY A 110 -18.38 2.54 -3.41
C GLY A 110 -18.04 4.03 -3.49
N THR A 111 -18.97 4.88 -3.03
CA THR A 111 -18.89 6.34 -3.12
C THR A 111 -18.36 7.03 -1.85
N ASP A 112 -18.15 6.30 -0.76
CA ASP A 112 -17.62 6.88 0.49
C ASP A 112 -16.09 6.97 0.42
N GLY A 113 -15.42 7.72 1.30
CA GLY A 113 -13.95 7.87 1.28
C GLY A 113 -13.18 6.55 1.39
N PHE A 114 -11.84 6.62 1.33
CA PHE A 114 -10.98 5.43 1.52
C PHE A 114 -11.27 4.77 2.88
N ARG A 115 -11.61 3.48 2.84
CA ARG A 115 -12.00 2.70 4.03
C ARG A 115 -10.83 1.87 4.57
N ASP A 116 -10.01 1.36 3.66
CA ASP A 116 -8.90 0.49 4.00
C ASP A 116 -7.58 1.12 3.57
N GLN A 117 -6.63 1.10 4.48
CA GLN A 117 -5.30 1.66 4.29
C GLN A 117 -4.27 0.64 4.75
N SER A 118 -3.31 0.36 3.87
CA SER A 118 -2.27 -0.63 4.11
C SER A 118 -0.92 -0.14 3.61
N VAL A 119 0.13 -0.79 4.12
CA VAL A 119 1.50 -0.58 3.67
C VAL A 119 2.14 -1.93 3.41
N SER A 120 2.55 -2.18 2.17
CA SER A 120 3.46 -3.28 1.86
C SER A 120 4.90 -2.81 2.07
N ILE A 121 5.68 -3.62 2.78
CA ILE A 121 7.08 -3.37 3.08
C ILE A 121 7.87 -4.55 2.55
N ARG A 122 8.82 -4.28 1.67
CA ARG A 122 9.88 -5.21 1.32
C ARG A 122 11.20 -4.67 1.78
N MET A 123 11.98 -5.50 2.46
CA MET A 123 13.38 -5.23 2.79
C MET A 123 14.19 -6.45 2.36
N ASP A 124 15.18 -6.22 1.48
CA ASP A 124 15.90 -7.25 0.75
C ASP A 124 14.94 -8.13 -0.07
N SER A 125 14.92 -9.45 0.16
CA SER A 125 13.93 -10.37 -0.43
C SER A 125 12.73 -10.66 0.47
N ILE A 126 12.65 -10.05 1.66
CA ILE A 126 11.60 -10.33 2.63
C ILE A 126 10.49 -9.30 2.49
N HIS A 127 9.26 -9.77 2.34
CA HIS A 127 8.06 -8.94 2.22
C HIS A 127 7.15 -9.13 3.43
N GLY A 128 6.34 -8.11 3.70
CA GLY A 128 5.23 -8.16 4.63
C GLY A 128 4.29 -6.99 4.42
N SER A 129 3.11 -7.03 5.00
CA SER A 129 2.11 -5.98 4.93
C SER A 129 1.65 -5.55 6.33
N ILE A 130 1.29 -4.28 6.46
CA ILE A 130 0.60 -3.71 7.62
C ILE A 130 -0.75 -3.23 7.10
N TYR A 131 -1.84 -3.49 7.82
CA TYR A 131 -3.19 -3.15 7.38
C TYR A 131 -4.01 -2.47 8.48
N GLY A 132 -5.08 -1.80 8.06
CA GLY A 132 -5.92 -0.99 8.95
C GLY A 132 -5.12 0.14 9.60
N VAL A 133 -4.31 0.85 8.79
CA VAL A 133 -3.52 1.98 9.26
C VAL A 133 -4.45 3.13 9.64
N GLN A 134 -4.29 3.63 10.87
CA GLN A 134 -5.10 4.70 11.46
C GLN A 134 -4.20 5.61 12.30
N ASP A 135 -4.75 6.72 12.81
CA ASP A 135 -3.93 7.70 13.52
C ASP A 135 -3.29 7.13 14.78
N ALA A 136 -4.06 6.32 15.50
CA ALA A 136 -3.59 5.67 16.72
C ALA A 136 -2.63 4.50 16.46
N GLY A 137 -2.56 3.94 15.24
CA GLY A 137 -1.75 2.75 14.97
C GLY A 137 -2.23 1.91 13.80
N PHE A 138 -2.15 0.59 13.95
CA PHE A 138 -2.44 -0.39 12.90
C PHE A 138 -3.40 -1.46 13.45
N ALA A 139 -4.26 -2.01 12.60
CA ALA A 139 -5.11 -3.13 12.98
C ALA A 139 -4.31 -4.45 13.06
N GLY A 140 -3.33 -4.65 12.17
CA GLY A 140 -2.49 -5.84 12.17
C GLY A 140 -1.40 -5.82 11.09
N ALA A 141 -0.70 -6.95 10.95
CA ALA A 141 0.33 -7.14 9.95
C ALA A 141 0.48 -8.62 9.54
N GLU A 142 0.81 -8.86 8.28
CA GLU A 142 1.17 -10.17 7.73
C GLU A 142 2.65 -10.13 7.30
N LEU A 143 3.54 -10.63 8.15
CA LEU A 143 4.99 -10.48 7.99
C LEU A 143 5.72 -11.83 7.80
N GLY A 144 5.06 -12.74 7.08
CA GLY A 144 5.61 -14.05 6.70
C GLY A 144 5.62 -15.10 7.83
N GLY A 145 4.64 -15.04 8.74
CA GLY A 145 4.46 -15.98 9.86
C GLY A 145 3.47 -15.42 10.89
N PRO A 146 3.16 -16.18 11.96
CA PRO A 146 2.38 -15.67 13.08
C PRO A 146 3.20 -14.67 13.89
N PHE A 147 2.61 -13.51 14.14
CA PHE A 147 3.18 -12.46 14.98
C PHE A 147 2.35 -12.33 16.24
N THR A 148 3.00 -11.93 17.32
CA THR A 148 2.27 -11.43 18.48
C THR A 148 1.48 -10.18 18.08
N PRO A 149 0.33 -9.91 18.72
CA PRO A 149 -0.41 -8.69 18.48
C PRO A 149 0.51 -7.45 18.60
N PRO A 150 0.43 -6.48 17.68
CA PRO A 150 1.34 -5.35 17.65
C PRO A 150 1.24 -4.54 18.94
N GLN A 151 2.40 -4.32 19.58
CA GLN A 151 2.46 -3.56 20.83
C GLN A 151 2.76 -2.09 20.55
N THR A 152 2.01 -1.19 21.20
CA THR A 152 2.37 0.23 21.25
C THR A 152 3.42 0.44 22.33
N VAL A 153 4.53 1.06 21.96
CA VAL A 153 5.58 1.47 22.88
C VAL A 153 5.70 2.99 22.78
N ALA A 154 5.43 3.69 23.88
CA ALA A 154 5.46 5.16 23.90
C ALA A 154 6.85 5.71 23.56
N SER A 155 7.90 5.04 24.06
CA SER A 155 9.30 5.36 23.81
C SER A 155 10.14 4.08 23.81
N LEU A 156 10.99 3.92 22.80
CA LEU A 156 11.87 2.76 22.61
C LEU A 156 13.28 3.25 22.27
N THR A 157 14.28 2.81 23.04
CA THR A 157 15.69 3.10 22.76
C THR A 157 16.37 1.89 22.14
N LEU A 158 16.90 2.04 20.92
CA LEU A 158 17.65 1.02 20.19
C LEU A 158 18.97 1.61 19.71
N ASN A 159 20.11 0.93 19.96
CA ASN A 159 21.45 1.40 19.56
C ASN A 159 21.74 2.88 19.91
N GLY A 160 21.25 3.35 21.07
CA GLY A 160 21.43 4.73 21.53
C GLY A 160 20.48 5.77 20.90
N GLN A 161 19.63 5.36 19.94
CA GLN A 161 18.59 6.20 19.35
C GLN A 161 17.26 5.98 20.07
N THR A 162 16.56 7.06 20.39
CA THR A 162 15.22 7.00 21.02
C THR A 162 14.15 7.32 20.00
N PHE A 163 13.20 6.41 19.84
CA PHE A 163 12.03 6.54 18.97
C PHE A 163 10.77 6.62 19.83
N THR A 164 9.85 7.52 19.48
CA THR A 164 8.56 7.66 20.18
C THR A 164 7.42 7.16 19.32
N ASN A 165 6.32 6.78 19.97
CA ASN A 165 5.12 6.26 19.31
C ASN A 165 5.43 5.10 18.34
N VAL A 166 6.05 4.07 18.88
CA VAL A 166 6.52 2.90 18.14
C VAL A 166 5.48 1.79 18.18
N ARG A 167 5.25 1.17 17.03
CA ARG A 167 4.55 -0.09 16.89
C ARG A 167 5.58 -1.19 16.66
N ALA A 168 5.65 -2.11 17.62
CA ALA A 168 6.56 -3.24 17.59
C ALA A 168 5.81 -4.50 17.14
N PHE A 169 6.32 -5.13 16.09
CA PHE A 169 5.88 -6.43 15.61
C PHE A 169 6.98 -7.44 15.92
N GLN A 170 6.63 -8.49 16.64
CA GLN A 170 7.56 -9.58 16.93
C GLN A 170 6.94 -10.92 16.54
N ARG A 171 7.71 -11.70 15.79
CA ARG A 171 7.29 -13.04 15.38
C ARG A 171 7.20 -13.95 16.61
N ASP A 172 6.19 -14.82 16.63
CA ASP A 172 6.15 -15.93 17.59
C ASP A 172 7.16 -17.01 17.17
N THR A 173 8.28 -17.08 17.89
CA THR A 173 9.36 -18.02 17.63
C THR A 173 9.23 -19.34 18.38
N GLY A 174 8.13 -19.57 19.12
CA GLY A 174 7.94 -20.80 19.90
C GLY A 174 7.70 -22.03 19.04
N ASN A 175 7.08 -21.85 17.86
CA ASN A 175 6.69 -22.96 16.98
C ASN A 175 7.01 -22.74 15.49
N TYR A 176 7.57 -21.58 15.11
CA TYR A 176 7.68 -21.18 13.70
C TYR A 176 9.09 -20.66 13.36
N HIS A 177 9.77 -21.36 12.44
CA HIS A 177 11.17 -21.13 12.05
C HIS A 177 11.35 -20.97 10.54
N PHE A 178 10.54 -20.12 9.91
CA PHE A 178 10.66 -19.83 8.47
C PHE A 178 11.46 -18.53 8.24
N PRO A 179 12.17 -18.36 7.13
CA PRO A 179 12.81 -17.08 6.80
C PRO A 179 11.79 -15.94 6.70
N GLY A 180 12.12 -14.76 7.24
CA GLY A 180 11.26 -13.59 7.15
C GLY A 180 11.52 -12.55 8.24
N PHE A 181 10.66 -11.54 8.36
CA PHE A 181 10.76 -10.56 9.43
C PHE A 181 10.64 -11.29 10.77
N GLN A 182 11.59 -11.05 11.67
CA GLN A 182 11.53 -11.52 13.04
C GLN A 182 11.07 -10.40 13.97
N ARG A 183 11.60 -9.19 13.77
CA ARG A 183 11.14 -7.97 14.42
C ARG A 183 10.98 -6.88 13.37
N LEU A 184 9.94 -6.07 13.49
CA LEU A 184 9.75 -4.85 12.73
C LEU A 184 9.25 -3.76 13.67
N PHE A 185 9.90 -2.61 13.65
CA PHE A 185 9.54 -1.46 14.46
C PHE A 185 9.21 -0.29 13.54
N VAL A 186 8.01 0.24 13.67
CA VAL A 186 7.53 1.38 12.89
C VAL A 186 7.18 2.50 13.86
N ALA A 187 7.72 3.69 13.64
CA ALA A 187 7.42 4.86 14.46
C ALA A 187 6.69 5.92 13.62
N ARG A 188 5.69 6.55 14.23
CA ARG A 188 4.97 7.66 13.58
C ARG A 188 5.94 8.79 13.25
N ASN A 189 5.78 9.42 12.09
CA ASN A 189 6.63 10.44 11.51
C ASN A 189 8.06 9.99 11.20
N LYS A 190 8.34 8.68 11.18
CA LYS A 190 9.66 8.13 10.84
C LYS A 190 9.61 6.93 9.89
N GLY A 191 8.51 6.18 9.87
CA GLY A 191 8.43 4.92 9.12
C GLY A 191 9.11 3.79 9.87
N VAL A 192 9.79 2.91 9.14
CA VAL A 192 10.55 1.79 9.69
C VAL A 192 11.78 2.32 10.43
N VAL A 193 11.82 2.11 11.73
CA VAL A 193 12.94 2.54 12.59
C VAL A 193 13.88 1.40 12.97
N ALA A 194 13.41 0.16 12.94
CA ALA A 194 14.28 -0.99 13.06
C ALA A 194 13.65 -2.26 12.48
N PHE A 195 14.48 -3.23 12.11
CA PHE A 195 14.04 -4.55 11.68
C PHE A 195 15.12 -5.61 11.92
N SER A 196 14.70 -6.86 12.10
CA SER A 196 15.58 -8.04 12.04
C SER A 196 14.91 -9.15 11.24
N PHE A 197 15.72 -10.05 10.68
CA PHE A 197 15.24 -11.20 9.92
C PHE A 197 15.65 -12.49 10.61
N TYR A 198 14.77 -13.49 10.58
CA TYR A 198 15.15 -14.85 10.92
C TYR A 198 15.83 -15.53 9.71
N PRO A 199 16.94 -16.28 9.88
CA PRO A 199 17.59 -16.65 11.15
C PRO A 199 18.76 -15.74 11.59
N ASP A 200 19.11 -14.72 10.81
CA ASP A 200 20.27 -13.85 11.07
C ASP A 200 20.17 -13.07 12.39
N ASP A 201 18.94 -12.75 12.85
CA ASP A 201 18.53 -11.90 14.01
C ASP A 201 19.35 -10.61 14.24
N SER A 202 20.15 -10.21 13.26
CA SER A 202 20.85 -8.94 13.26
C SER A 202 19.82 -7.82 13.24
N LEU A 203 19.74 -7.07 14.34
CA LEU A 203 18.87 -5.91 14.44
C LEU A 203 19.51 -4.71 13.72
N TRP A 204 18.84 -4.25 12.67
CA TRP A 204 19.19 -3.05 11.90
C TRP A 204 18.36 -1.89 12.41
N VAL A 205 19.01 -0.82 12.87
CA VAL A 205 18.36 0.35 13.50
C VAL A 205 18.65 1.60 12.69
N LEU A 206 17.61 2.38 12.41
CA LEU A 206 17.70 3.66 11.73
C LEU A 206 18.65 4.60 12.50
N GLN A 207 19.50 5.31 11.77
CA GLN A 207 20.50 6.24 12.32
C GLN A 207 20.07 7.70 12.16
#